data_AF-A0A820Y4N2-F1
#
_entry.id   AF-A0A820Y4N2-F1
#
_cell.length_a   1.000
_cell.length_b   1.000
_cell.length_c   1.000
_cell.angle_alpha   90.00
_cell.angle_beta   90.00
_cell.angle_gamma   90.00
#
_symmetry.space_group_name_H-M   'P 1'
#
loop_
_entity.id
_entity.type
_entity.pdbx_description
1 polymer ?
#
loop_
_entity_poly.entity_id
_entity_poly.type
_entity_poly.pdbx_seq_one_letter_code
_entity_poly.pdbx_strand_id
1 'polypeptide(L)'
;MAGMERELLPFLENISSYSDDVFYAFVKEFVGDVESEILEIQRIKDVRILLQVPDVFIFLQINSKDILKLKERACFVTNDLQYIVRPGIKSNLEQFIETLRKYYKSTSTNENFVSSQTTTNAIKETTHSIC
;
A
#
# COMPACT_ATOMS: atom_id res chain seq x y z
N MET A 1 -16.47 -8.60 4.10
CA MET A 1 -15.11 -8.03 4.17
C MET A 1 -13.98 -9.04 3.93
N ALA A 2 -14.19 -10.37 3.97
CA ALA A 2 -13.10 -11.37 3.87
C ALA A 2 -12.74 -11.87 2.45
N GLY A 3 -13.36 -11.34 1.38
CA GLY A 3 -13.14 -11.81 0.00
C GLY A 3 -11.81 -11.32 -0.59
N MET A 4 -11.63 -10.00 -0.62
CA MET A 4 -10.45 -9.36 -1.24
C MET A 4 -9.11 -9.77 -0.61
N GLU A 5 -9.06 -9.96 0.71
CA GLU A 5 -7.84 -10.41 1.40
C GLU A 5 -7.41 -11.83 0.98
N ARG A 6 -8.35 -12.73 0.67
CA ARG A 6 -8.03 -14.10 0.22
C ARG A 6 -7.56 -14.16 -1.23
N GLU A 7 -8.11 -13.30 -2.08
CA GLU A 7 -7.76 -13.23 -3.51
C GLU A 7 -6.40 -12.55 -3.72
N LEU A 8 -6.04 -11.59 -2.86
CA LEU A 8 -4.76 -10.88 -2.94
C LEU A 8 -3.57 -11.69 -2.43
N LEU A 9 -3.78 -12.60 -1.47
CA LEU A 9 -2.71 -13.35 -0.78
C LEU A 9 -1.60 -13.91 -1.70
N PRO A 10 -1.89 -14.58 -2.83
CA PRO A 10 -0.86 -15.12 -3.73
C PRO A 10 0.00 -14.04 -4.39
N PHE A 11 -0.53 -12.83 -4.54
CA PHE A 11 0.13 -11.71 -5.22
C PHE A 11 0.88 -10.80 -4.24
N LEU A 12 0.52 -10.85 -2.95
CA LEU A 12 1.13 -10.05 -1.89
C LEU A 12 2.58 -10.45 -1.61
N GLU A 13 2.99 -11.68 -1.88
CA GLU A 13 4.38 -12.14 -1.65
C GLU A 13 5.40 -11.32 -2.44
N ASN A 14 5.08 -10.95 -3.69
CA ASN A 14 5.98 -10.21 -4.58
C ASN A 14 5.63 -8.74 -4.73
N ILE A 15 4.62 -8.25 -4.00
CA ILE A 15 4.06 -6.92 -4.25
C ILE A 15 5.05 -5.77 -4.02
N SER A 16 6.02 -5.96 -3.14
CA SER A 16 7.12 -5.02 -2.90
C SER A 16 8.03 -4.83 -4.13
N SER A 17 8.01 -5.78 -5.07
CA SER A 17 8.78 -5.73 -6.32
C SER A 17 8.02 -5.07 -7.47
N TYR A 18 6.71 -4.85 -7.33
CA TYR A 18 5.90 -4.28 -8.40
C TYR A 18 6.15 -2.78 -8.49
N SER A 19 6.56 -2.32 -9.66
CA SER A 19 6.78 -0.91 -9.96
C SER A 19 6.30 -0.55 -11.36
N ASP A 20 5.95 0.72 -11.54
CA ASP A 20 5.55 1.32 -12.81
C ASP A 20 4.44 0.48 -13.48
N ASP A 21 4.61 0.09 -14.76
CA ASP A 21 3.60 -0.62 -15.53
C ASP A 21 3.13 -1.93 -14.87
N VAL A 22 4.02 -2.63 -14.18
CA VAL A 22 3.68 -3.88 -13.46
C VAL A 22 2.75 -3.58 -12.30
N PHE A 23 3.02 -2.49 -11.56
CA PHE A 23 2.17 -2.06 -10.48
C PHE A 23 0.79 -1.61 -10.98
N TYR A 24 0.74 -0.85 -12.08
CA TYR A 24 -0.53 -0.43 -12.68
C TYR A 24 -1.35 -1.62 -13.19
N ALA A 25 -0.71 -2.59 -13.87
CA ALA A 25 -1.38 -3.81 -14.31
C ALA A 25 -1.99 -4.60 -13.15
N PHE A 26 -1.25 -4.71 -12.04
CA PHE A 26 -1.73 -5.36 -10.83
C PHE A 26 -2.94 -4.63 -10.22
N VAL A 27 -2.87 -3.30 -10.06
CA VAL A 27 -3.99 -2.51 -9.55
C VAL A 27 -5.21 -2.66 -10.47
N LYS A 28 -5.01 -2.61 -11.78
CA LYS A 28 -6.06 -2.78 -12.78
C LYS A 28 -6.79 -4.13 -12.64
N GLU A 29 -6.04 -5.22 -12.46
CA GLU A 29 -6.59 -6.56 -12.28
C GLU A 29 -7.44 -6.68 -11.01
N PHE A 30 -7.03 -6.01 -9.94
CA PHE A 30 -7.64 -6.18 -8.62
C PHE A 30 -8.76 -5.20 -8.27
N VAL A 31 -8.61 -3.93 -8.66
CA VAL A 31 -9.58 -2.89 -8.31
C VAL A 31 -10.24 -2.25 -9.53
N GLY A 32 -9.67 -2.42 -10.72
CA GLY A 32 -10.26 -1.97 -11.98
C GLY A 32 -9.49 -0.87 -12.69
N ASP A 33 -9.89 -0.64 -13.94
CA ASP A 33 -9.24 0.28 -14.87
C ASP A 33 -9.19 1.73 -14.37
N VAL A 34 -10.29 2.21 -13.77
CA VAL A 34 -10.40 3.61 -13.35
C VAL A 34 -9.54 3.87 -12.12
N GLU A 35 -9.52 2.94 -11.18
CA GLU A 35 -8.70 2.95 -9.99
C GLU A 35 -7.21 2.91 -10.34
N SER A 36 -6.81 2.09 -11.31
CA SER A 36 -5.43 2.07 -11.82
C SER A 36 -5.02 3.41 -12.43
N GLU A 37 -5.87 3.99 -13.28
CA GLU A 37 -5.57 5.26 -13.94
C GLU A 37 -5.48 6.44 -12.95
N ILE A 38 -6.28 6.39 -11.88
CA ILE A 38 -6.18 7.33 -10.75
C ILE A 38 -4.76 7.33 -10.17
N LEU A 39 -4.15 6.15 -10.00
CA LEU A 39 -2.79 6.05 -9.47
C LEU A 39 -1.73 6.45 -10.52
N GLU A 40 -1.94 6.07 -11.78
CA GLU A 40 -1.01 6.34 -12.88
C GLU A 40 -0.82 7.84 -13.15
N ILE A 41 -1.92 8.60 -13.26
CA ILE A 41 -1.87 10.05 -13.49
C ILE A 41 -1.12 10.79 -12.38
N GLN A 42 -1.22 10.29 -11.14
CA GLN A 42 -0.52 10.85 -9.99
C GLN A 42 0.93 10.37 -9.86
N ARG A 43 1.41 9.52 -10.78
CA ARG A 43 2.73 8.86 -10.72
C ARG A 43 2.95 8.06 -9.44
N ILE A 44 1.88 7.53 -8.85
CA ILE A 44 1.94 6.58 -7.74
C ILE A 44 2.30 5.24 -8.34
N LYS A 45 3.59 4.94 -8.41
CA LYS A 45 4.13 3.84 -9.22
C LYS A 45 4.49 2.58 -8.44
N ASP A 46 4.37 2.58 -7.13
CA ASP A 46 4.58 1.40 -6.30
C ASP A 46 3.75 1.48 -5.00
N VAL A 47 3.68 0.35 -4.28
CA VAL A 47 2.91 0.27 -3.04
C VAL A 47 3.45 1.22 -1.96
N ARG A 48 4.76 1.43 -1.88
CA ARG A 48 5.35 2.28 -0.82
C ARG A 48 4.89 3.72 -0.97
N ILE A 49 4.90 4.25 -2.20
CA ILE A 49 4.38 5.57 -2.51
C ILE A 49 2.88 5.62 -2.21
N LEU A 50 2.11 4.63 -2.69
CA LEU A 50 0.66 4.57 -2.46
C LEU A 50 0.32 4.66 -0.97
N LEU A 51 1.01 3.91 -0.12
CA LEU A 51 0.76 3.88 1.32
C LEU A 51 1.08 5.20 2.04
N GLN A 52 1.94 6.03 1.45
CA GLN A 52 2.31 7.35 1.98
C GLN A 52 1.36 8.47 1.53
N VAL A 53 0.55 8.25 0.49
CA VAL A 53 -0.42 9.26 0.02
C VAL A 53 -1.62 9.30 0.98
N PRO A 54 -1.92 10.46 1.59
CA PRO A 54 -2.99 10.57 2.58
C PRO A 54 -4.39 10.50 1.96
N ASP A 55 -4.58 11.11 0.78
CA ASP A 55 -5.82 11.10 0.01
C ASP A 55 -5.49 10.99 -1.48
N VAL A 56 -5.76 9.81 -2.06
CA VAL A 56 -5.50 9.52 -3.48
C VAL A 56 -6.53 10.15 -4.42
N PHE A 57 -7.61 10.73 -3.91
CA PHE A 57 -8.66 11.33 -4.73
C PHE A 57 -8.60 12.87 -4.78
N ILE A 58 -7.78 13.49 -3.93
CA ILE A 58 -7.73 14.95 -3.77
C ILE A 58 -7.47 15.68 -5.10
N PHE A 59 -6.64 15.09 -5.99
CA PHE A 59 -6.30 15.67 -7.29
C PHE A 59 -7.51 15.79 -8.23
N LEU A 60 -8.58 15.00 -8.03
CA LEU A 60 -9.80 15.10 -8.83
C LEU A 60 -10.55 16.42 -8.61
N GLN A 61 -10.21 17.18 -7.56
CA GLN A 61 -10.74 18.54 -7.35
C GLN A 61 -10.08 19.58 -8.25
N ILE A 62 -8.92 19.27 -8.84
CA ILE A 62 -8.19 20.19 -9.72
C ILE A 62 -9.01 20.44 -10.98
N ASN A 63 -9.06 21.71 -11.41
CA ASN A 63 -9.64 22.09 -12.69
C ASN A 63 -8.56 22.01 -13.78
N SER A 64 -8.28 20.81 -14.28
CA SER A 64 -7.37 20.58 -15.40
C SER A 64 -8.06 19.79 -16.50
N LYS A 65 -7.75 20.17 -17.76
CA LYS A 65 -8.19 19.44 -18.95
C LYS A 65 -7.58 18.04 -19.01
N ASP A 66 -6.40 17.85 -18.43
CA ASP A 66 -5.66 16.59 -18.47
C ASP A 66 -6.38 15.46 -17.73
N ILE A 67 -7.20 15.81 -16.73
CA ILE A 67 -7.93 14.83 -15.90
C ILE A 67 -9.44 14.84 -16.15
N LEU A 68 -9.94 15.62 -17.12
CA LEU A 68 -11.37 15.79 -17.36
C LEU A 68 -12.04 14.45 -17.72
N LYS A 69 -11.44 13.70 -18.65
CA LYS A 69 -11.93 12.38 -19.07
C LYS A 69 -11.92 11.35 -17.94
N LEU A 70 -10.94 11.45 -17.03
CA LEU A 70 -10.92 10.61 -15.84
C LEU A 70 -12.06 11.01 -14.90
N LYS A 71 -12.27 12.31 -14.66
CA LYS A 71 -13.35 12.82 -13.79
C LYS A 71 -14.73 12.40 -14.30
N GLU A 72 -14.98 12.40 -15.60
CA GLU A 72 -16.25 11.95 -16.20
C GLU A 72 -16.56 10.47 -15.89
N ARG A 73 -15.53 9.63 -15.84
CA ARG A 73 -15.66 8.20 -15.49
C ARG A 73 -15.69 7.97 -13.98
N ALA A 74 -14.82 8.66 -13.24
CA ALA A 74 -14.61 8.44 -11.81
C ALA A 74 -15.63 9.15 -10.91
N CYS A 75 -16.29 10.20 -11.39
CA CYS A 75 -17.15 11.07 -10.56
C CYS A 75 -18.58 11.17 -11.12
N PHE A 76 -19.50 11.53 -10.22
CA PHE A 76 -20.72 12.24 -10.57
C PHE A 76 -20.43 13.74 -10.65
N VAL A 77 -21.06 14.42 -11.60
CA VAL A 77 -21.02 15.88 -11.70
C VAL A 77 -22.35 16.42 -11.20
N THR A 78 -22.31 17.28 -10.18
CA THR A 78 -23.51 17.95 -9.68
C THR A 78 -23.88 19.15 -10.55
N ASN A 79 -25.10 19.67 -10.40
CA ASN A 79 -25.54 20.87 -11.10
C ASN A 79 -24.67 22.10 -10.77
N ASP A 80 -24.03 22.10 -9.60
CA ASP A 80 -23.11 23.16 -9.15
C ASP A 80 -21.66 22.94 -9.63
N LEU A 81 -21.47 22.05 -10.62
CA LEU A 81 -20.17 21.66 -11.17
C LEU A 81 -19.20 21.07 -10.13
N GLN A 82 -19.73 20.50 -9.05
CA GLN A 82 -18.93 19.76 -8.09
C GLN A 82 -18.76 18.32 -8.55
N TYR A 83 -17.56 17.78 -8.31
CA TYR A 83 -17.22 16.40 -8.66
C TYR A 83 -17.24 15.55 -7.39
N ILE A 84 -18.09 14.53 -7.39
CA ILE A 84 -18.20 13.57 -6.29
C ILE A 84 -17.72 12.22 -6.80
N VAL A 85 -16.64 11.67 -6.23
CA VAL A 85 -16.13 10.35 -6.61
C VAL A 85 -17.22 9.30 -6.43
N ARG A 86 -17.41 8.44 -7.42
CA ARG A 86 -18.40 7.35 -7.36
C ARG A 86 -18.08 6.45 -6.15
N PRO A 87 -19.06 6.15 -5.28
CA PRO A 87 -18.81 5.40 -4.06
C PRO A 87 -18.12 4.05 -4.28
N GLY A 88 -18.47 3.33 -5.34
CA GLY A 88 -17.83 2.05 -5.68
C GLY A 88 -16.33 2.18 -5.92
N ILE A 89 -15.92 3.15 -6.75
CA ILE A 89 -14.50 3.43 -7.05
C ILE A 89 -13.75 3.81 -5.77
N LYS A 90 -14.37 4.69 -4.98
CA LYS A 90 -13.80 5.13 -3.71
C LYS A 90 -13.57 3.93 -2.78
N SER A 91 -14.61 3.12 -2.55
CA SER A 91 -14.53 1.96 -1.67
C SER A 91 -13.56 0.88 -2.15
N ASN A 92 -13.50 0.61 -3.46
CA ASN A 92 -12.58 -0.38 -4.02
C ASN A 92 -11.12 -0.02 -3.70
N LEU A 93 -10.72 1.22 -4.01
CA LEU A 93 -9.35 1.67 -3.83
C LEU A 93 -9.00 1.86 -2.35
N GLU A 94 -9.91 2.39 -1.52
CA GLU A 94 -9.71 2.50 -0.08
C GLU A 94 -9.55 1.12 0.58
N GLN A 95 -10.38 0.16 0.20
CA GLN A 95 -10.29 -1.20 0.73
C GLN A 95 -8.98 -1.87 0.32
N PHE A 96 -8.56 -1.70 -0.93
CA PHE A 96 -7.29 -2.20 -1.42
C PHE A 96 -6.11 -1.61 -0.65
N ILE A 97 -6.06 -0.29 -0.47
CA ILE A 97 -5.03 0.39 0.33
C ILE A 97 -5.01 -0.15 1.76
N GLU A 98 -6.16 -0.34 2.38
CA GLU A 98 -6.25 -0.87 3.74
C GLU A 98 -5.75 -2.32 3.82
N THR A 99 -6.08 -3.17 2.84
CA THR A 99 -5.54 -4.54 2.75
C THR A 99 -4.02 -4.54 2.64
N LEU A 100 -3.45 -3.66 1.81
CA LEU A 100 -2.00 -3.48 1.71
C LEU A 100 -1.39 -3.06 3.06
N ARG A 101 -1.99 -2.08 3.74
CA ARG A 101 -1.52 -1.64 5.07
C ARG A 101 -1.49 -2.77 6.08
N LYS A 102 -2.55 -3.58 6.14
CA LYS A 102 -2.61 -4.75 7.03
C LYS A 102 -1.51 -5.76 6.72
N TYR A 103 -1.31 -6.06 5.44
CA TYR A 103 -0.25 -6.98 5.01
C TYR A 103 1.14 -6.51 5.49
N TYR A 104 1.52 -5.26 5.22
CA TYR A 104 2.82 -4.71 5.63
C TYR A 104 2.99 -4.60 7.16
N LYS A 105 1.91 -4.35 7.91
CA LYS A 105 1.95 -4.41 9.38
C LYS A 105 2.19 -5.83 9.89
N SER A 106 1.60 -6.83 9.24
CA SER A 106 1.75 -8.24 9.63
C SER A 106 3.15 -8.79 9.33
N THR A 107 3.76 -8.38 8.22
CA THR A 107 5.11 -8.83 7.84
C THR A 107 6.22 -8.12 8.65
N SER A 108 6.07 -6.83 8.96
CA SER A 108 7.04 -6.09 9.80
C SER A 108 7.12 -6.55 11.26
N THR A 109 6.08 -7.22 11.78
CA THR A 109 6.08 -7.71 13.18
C THR A 109 6.89 -9.01 13.35
N ASN A 110 7.17 -9.74 12.26
CA ASN A 110 7.86 -11.04 12.30
C ASN A 110 9.41 -10.97 12.27
N GLU A 111 10.02 -9.79 12.17
CA GLU A 111 11.49 -9.66 12.16
C GLU A 111 12.16 -9.66 13.54
N ASN A 112 11.38 -9.79 14.64
CA ASN A 112 11.92 -9.82 16.01
C ASN A 112 11.86 -11.18 16.71
N PHE A 113 11.74 -12.29 15.98
CA PHE A 113 11.81 -13.62 16.57
C PHE A 113 13.04 -14.40 16.08
N VAL A 114 14.01 -14.52 17.00
CA VAL A 114 15.23 -15.36 17.03
C VAL A 114 16.55 -14.68 16.64
N SER A 115 17.30 -14.26 17.67
CA SER A 115 18.63 -14.86 17.90
C SER A 115 19.02 -14.85 19.39
N SER A 116 18.90 -16.03 19.97
CA SER A 116 19.83 -16.68 20.91
C SER A 116 20.06 -16.10 22.30
N GLN A 117 19.41 -16.75 23.26
CA GLN A 117 19.99 -17.03 24.58
C GLN A 117 21.43 -17.54 24.42
N THR A 118 22.39 -16.90 25.08
CA THR A 118 23.56 -17.61 25.61
C THR A 118 23.71 -17.20 27.07
N THR A 119 23.19 -18.03 27.95
CA THR A 119 23.69 -18.15 29.32
C THR A 119 25.08 -18.77 29.23
N THR A 120 26.11 -18.09 29.73
CA THR A 120 27.31 -18.79 30.23
C THR A 120 27.85 -18.08 31.45
N ASN A 121 28.09 -18.91 32.46
CA ASN A 121 28.40 -18.60 33.85
C ASN A 121 29.82 -18.06 34.06
N ALA A 122 29.95 -17.39 35.21
CA ALA A 122 31.10 -17.45 36.13
C ALA A 122 32.48 -17.01 35.63
N ILE A 123 32.83 -15.76 35.94
CA ILE A 123 34.22 -15.37 36.17
C ILE A 123 34.51 -15.63 37.65
N LYS A 124 35.10 -16.81 37.94
CA LYS A 124 35.98 -17.01 39.09
C LYS A 124 37.41 -16.84 38.56
N GLU A 125 38.08 -15.76 38.94
CA GLU A 125 39.54 -15.70 38.86
C GLU A 125 40.09 -15.50 40.27
N THR A 126 40.75 -16.55 40.76
CA THR A 126 41.64 -16.51 41.90
C THR A 126 42.84 -17.36 41.54
N THR A 127 44.01 -16.73 41.35
CA THR A 127 45.38 -17.12 41.76
C THR A 127 46.40 -16.41 40.85
N HIS A 128 47.17 -15.43 41.34
CA HIS A 128 48.40 -15.47 42.17
C HIS A 128 49.73 -15.52 41.37
N SER A 129 50.50 -14.42 41.54
CA SER A 129 51.96 -14.34 41.78
C SER A 129 52.97 -14.11 40.64
N ILE A 130 54.03 -13.38 41.03
CA ILE A 130 55.35 -13.07 40.42
C ILE A 130 55.32 -11.72 39.67
N CYS A 131 55.97 -10.64 40.12
CA CYS A 131 57.26 -10.46 40.80
C CYS A 131 57.20 -9.35 41.87
#